data_AF-A0A2P8DF38-F1
#
_entry.id   AF-A0A2P8DF38-F1
#
_cell.length_a   1.000
_cell.length_b   1.000
_cell.length_c   1.000
_cell.angle_alpha   90.00
_cell.angle_beta   90.00
_cell.angle_gamma   90.00
#
_symmetry.space_group_name_H-M   'P 1'
#
loop_
_entity.id
_entity.type
_entity.pdbx_description
1 polymer ?
#
loop_
_entity_poly.entity_id
_entity_poly.type
_entity_poly.pdbx_seq_one_letter_code
_entity_poly.pdbx_strand_id
1 'polypeptide(L)'
;MTDTTALAAALATWAHGYLPDEAAVKLLTDSGMLRKVAHLARPGDEFDQDHTRMWIDWTEAADWLDNDGILSGGERRVIAAALSIAEARPVNLGEVLAGVDHNNARHILAALVHVAGLPRTELDRPEPFPSGTNEPVTFEQMRRESFRLLGEAQDVLRSDWRETADLTREQVEARERACAYIDIAKGALDEAGR
;
A
#
# COMPACT_ATOMS: atom_id res chain seq x y z
N MET A 1 -3.12 -17.49 -12.96
CA MET A 1 -3.11 -16.07 -12.54
C MET A 1 -2.92 -16.09 -11.03
N THR A 2 -1.74 -15.73 -10.53
CA THR A 2 -1.45 -15.76 -9.09
C THR A 2 -2.38 -14.80 -8.38
N ASP A 3 -3.14 -15.29 -7.40
CA ASP A 3 -3.99 -14.43 -6.57
C ASP A 3 -3.08 -13.53 -5.72
N THR A 4 -2.94 -12.28 -6.17
CA THR A 4 -2.02 -11.30 -5.57
C THR A 4 -2.49 -10.89 -4.17
N THR A 5 -3.78 -11.03 -3.87
CA THR A 5 -4.35 -10.76 -2.55
C THR A 5 -3.97 -11.85 -1.55
N ALA A 6 -4.11 -13.12 -1.94
CA ALA A 6 -3.68 -14.24 -1.12
C ALA A 6 -2.15 -14.22 -0.89
N LEU A 7 -1.38 -13.88 -1.93
CA LEU A 7 0.06 -13.71 -1.80
C LEU A 7 0.44 -12.57 -0.86
N ALA A 8 -0.23 -11.42 -0.96
CA ALA A 8 0.02 -10.29 -0.07
C ALA A 8 -0.19 -10.67 1.41
N ALA A 9 -1.28 -11.38 1.73
CA ALA A 9 -1.54 -11.85 3.09
C ALA A 9 -0.48 -12.85 3.60
N ALA A 10 -0.03 -13.76 2.73
CA ALA A 10 1.01 -14.74 3.09
C ALA A 10 2.36 -14.06 3.35
N LEU A 11 2.74 -13.08 2.51
CA LEU A 11 3.98 -12.31 2.68
C LEU A 11 3.91 -11.39 3.91
N ALA A 12 2.76 -10.78 4.19
CA ALA A 12 2.57 -9.99 5.41
C ALA A 12 2.74 -10.84 6.66
N THR A 13 2.21 -12.08 6.64
CA THR A 13 2.40 -13.06 7.73
C THR A 13 3.87 -13.43 7.91
N TRP A 14 4.61 -13.65 6.82
CA TRP A 14 6.04 -13.94 6.87
C TRP A 14 6.86 -12.77 7.42
N ALA A 15 6.61 -11.56 6.92
CA ALA A 15 7.35 -10.36 7.30
C ALA A 15 7.08 -9.91 8.74
N HIS A 16 5.98 -10.36 9.34
CA HIS A 16 5.52 -9.90 10.63
C HIS A 16 6.59 -10.01 11.73
N GLY A 17 6.80 -8.92 12.45
CA GLY A 17 7.79 -8.81 13.52
C GLY A 17 9.16 -8.30 13.08
N TYR A 18 9.39 -8.13 11.78
CA TYR A 18 10.60 -7.50 11.24
C TYR A 18 10.27 -6.29 10.36
N LEU A 19 10.33 -5.10 10.97
CA LEU A 19 9.89 -3.83 10.38
C LEU A 19 10.40 -3.54 8.96
N PRO A 20 11.66 -3.85 8.57
CA PRO A 20 12.12 -3.66 7.20
C PRO A 20 11.34 -4.51 6.19
N ASP A 21 11.13 -5.79 6.47
CA ASP A 21 10.37 -6.68 5.59
C ASP A 21 8.90 -6.28 5.56
N GLU A 22 8.31 -5.93 6.71
CA GLU A 22 6.92 -5.46 6.77
C GLU A 22 6.72 -4.22 5.89
N ALA A 23 7.60 -3.23 6.02
CA ALA A 23 7.55 -2.01 5.24
C ALA A 23 7.73 -2.27 3.73
N ALA A 24 8.67 -3.15 3.36
CA ALA A 24 8.93 -3.49 1.97
C ALA A 24 7.76 -4.26 1.34
N VAL A 25 7.21 -5.28 2.02
CA VAL A 25 6.04 -6.03 1.56
C VAL A 25 4.83 -5.12 1.43
N LYS A 26 4.61 -4.24 2.41
CA LYS A 26 3.50 -3.28 2.38
C LYS A 26 3.67 -2.26 1.26
N LEU A 27 4.88 -1.74 1.02
CA LEU A 27 5.17 -0.86 -0.12
C LEU A 27 4.80 -1.53 -1.44
N LEU A 28 5.27 -2.76 -1.65
CA LEU A 28 4.98 -3.50 -2.89
C LEU A 28 3.49 -3.77 -3.07
N THR A 29 2.78 -4.06 -1.98
CA THR A 29 1.34 -4.36 -2.01
C THR A 29 0.53 -3.10 -2.32
N ASP A 30 0.71 -2.04 -1.53
CA ASP A 30 -0.06 -0.79 -1.64
C ASP A 30 0.22 -0.06 -2.97
N SER A 31 1.46 -0.10 -3.46
CA SER A 31 1.82 0.48 -4.76
C SER A 31 1.40 -0.38 -5.96
N GLY A 32 0.85 -1.58 -5.72
CA GLY A 32 0.53 -2.56 -6.76
C GLY A 32 1.75 -3.11 -7.49
N MET A 33 2.96 -3.00 -6.94
CA MET A 33 4.19 -3.58 -7.50
C MET A 33 4.33 -5.06 -7.18
N LEU A 34 3.60 -5.60 -6.21
CA LEU A 34 3.62 -7.02 -5.88
C LEU A 34 3.34 -7.90 -7.11
N ARG A 35 2.44 -7.49 -8.00
CA ARG A 35 2.17 -8.22 -9.27
C ARG A 35 3.39 -8.36 -10.19
N LYS A 36 4.38 -7.47 -10.08
CA LYS A 36 5.59 -7.47 -10.90
C LYS A 36 6.67 -8.39 -10.33
N VAL A 37 6.64 -8.61 -9.01
CA VAL A 37 7.62 -9.42 -8.28
C VAL A 37 7.03 -10.71 -7.73
N ALA A 38 5.74 -10.98 -7.97
CA ALA A 38 5.03 -12.14 -7.43
C ALA A 38 5.66 -13.48 -7.85
N HIS A 39 6.32 -13.55 -9.01
CA HIS A 39 7.03 -14.75 -9.46
C HIS A 39 8.33 -15.02 -8.69
N LEU A 40 8.81 -14.06 -7.91
CA LEU A 40 9.99 -14.17 -7.05
C LEU A 40 9.63 -14.66 -5.64
N ALA A 41 8.33 -14.73 -5.31
CA ALA A 41 7.91 -15.34 -4.06
C ALA A 41 8.20 -16.85 -4.07
N ARG A 42 8.56 -17.39 -2.91
CA ARG A 42 8.92 -18.79 -2.69
C ARG A 42 8.09 -19.37 -1.56
N PRO A 43 7.69 -20.65 -1.64
CA PRO A 43 7.19 -21.35 -0.47
C PRO A 43 8.33 -21.49 0.55
N GLY A 44 8.01 -21.39 1.83
CA GLY A 44 8.94 -21.70 2.93
C GLY A 44 9.38 -23.16 2.89
N ASP A 45 10.55 -23.43 3.49
CA ASP A 45 11.19 -24.73 3.46
C ASP A 45 10.40 -25.81 4.22
N GLU A 46 10.65 -27.09 3.91
CA GLU A 46 10.01 -28.26 4.54
C GLU A 46 10.26 -28.35 6.07
N PHE A 47 11.23 -27.59 6.59
CA PHE A 47 11.55 -27.54 8.03
C PHE A 47 10.87 -26.37 8.77
N ASP A 48 10.18 -25.49 8.06
CA ASP A 48 9.29 -24.52 8.67
C ASP A 48 8.00 -25.27 9.06
N GLN A 49 7.80 -25.48 10.37
CA GLN A 49 6.70 -26.31 10.89
C GLN A 49 5.31 -25.81 10.47
N ASP A 50 5.23 -24.58 10.00
CA ASP A 50 3.99 -24.00 9.49
C ASP A 50 3.72 -24.31 8.02
N HIS A 51 4.67 -24.83 7.22
CA HIS A 51 4.50 -25.28 5.81
C HIS A 51 3.73 -24.33 4.86
N THR A 52 3.45 -23.09 5.26
CA THR A 52 2.48 -22.20 4.59
C THR A 52 2.96 -20.76 4.43
N ARG A 53 4.18 -20.46 4.89
CA ARG A 53 4.72 -19.10 4.80
C ARG A 53 5.35 -18.90 3.42
N MET A 54 4.75 -18.04 2.61
CA MET A 54 5.41 -17.52 1.41
C MET A 54 6.42 -16.46 1.85
N TRP A 55 7.57 -16.39 1.21
CA TRP A 55 8.58 -15.36 1.45
C TRP A 55 9.12 -14.80 0.14
N ILE A 56 9.75 -13.63 0.17
CA ILE A 56 10.49 -13.07 -0.96
C ILE A 56 11.98 -13.15 -0.66
N ASP A 57 12.74 -13.76 -1.58
CA ASP A 57 14.19 -13.62 -1.59
C ASP A 57 14.55 -12.25 -2.15
N TRP A 58 14.94 -11.34 -1.26
CA TRP A 58 15.29 -9.97 -1.62
C TRP A 58 16.55 -9.89 -2.48
N THR A 59 17.50 -10.81 -2.30
CA THR A 59 18.69 -10.93 -3.13
C THR A 59 18.31 -11.37 -4.55
N GLU A 60 17.45 -12.38 -4.70
CA GLU A 60 16.95 -12.78 -6.02
C GLU A 60 16.14 -11.66 -6.68
N ALA A 61 15.32 -10.94 -5.90
CA ALA A 61 14.56 -9.80 -6.40
C ALA A 61 15.45 -8.63 -6.84
N ALA A 62 16.57 -8.43 -6.16
CA ALA A 62 17.59 -7.46 -6.53
C ALA A 62 18.26 -7.83 -7.85
N ASP A 63 18.66 -9.09 -8.01
CA ASP A 63 19.26 -9.58 -9.24
C ASP A 63 18.29 -9.48 -10.43
N TRP A 64 17.03 -9.85 -10.22
CA TRP A 64 15.97 -9.71 -11.23
C TRP A 64 15.75 -8.24 -11.61
N LEU A 65 15.73 -7.31 -10.63
CA LEU A 65 15.56 -5.89 -10.91
C LEU A 65 16.67 -5.37 -11.83
N ASP A 66 17.91 -5.77 -11.57
CA ASP A 66 19.09 -5.27 -12.28
C ASP A 66 19.21 -5.85 -13.70
N ASN A 67 18.84 -7.11 -13.90
CA ASN A 67 19.15 -7.85 -15.13
C ASN A 67 17.93 -8.15 -16.02
N ASP A 68 16.76 -8.42 -15.43
CA ASP A 68 15.63 -9.05 -16.14
C ASP A 68 14.32 -8.26 -16.07
N GLY A 69 14.25 -7.25 -15.20
CA GLY A 69 13.03 -6.50 -14.92
C GLY A 69 12.59 -5.60 -16.08
N ILE A 70 11.55 -6.02 -16.82
CA ILE A 70 10.84 -5.15 -17.77
C ILE A 70 9.88 -4.24 -17.02
N LEU A 71 10.37 -3.06 -16.65
CA LEU A 71 9.70 -2.08 -15.81
C LEU A 71 9.81 -0.69 -16.41
N SER A 72 8.78 0.13 -16.24
CA SER A 72 8.90 1.58 -16.41
C SER A 72 9.86 2.17 -15.38
N GLY A 73 10.37 3.37 -15.66
CA GLY A 73 11.29 4.06 -14.74
C GLY A 73 10.70 4.30 -13.35
N GLY A 74 9.39 4.56 -13.24
CA GLY A 74 8.71 4.74 -11.95
C GLY A 74 8.56 3.42 -11.19
N GLU A 75 8.09 2.36 -11.86
CA GLU A 75 7.97 1.01 -11.25
C GLU A 75 9.32 0.52 -10.72
N ARG A 76 10.40 0.69 -11.49
CA ARG A 76 11.76 0.36 -11.10
C ARG A 76 12.20 1.08 -9.84
N ARG A 77 11.91 2.38 -9.70
CA ARG A 77 12.26 3.17 -8.50
C ARG A 77 11.48 2.74 -7.26
N VAL A 78 10.21 2.37 -7.40
CA VAL A 78 9.40 1.85 -6.28
C VAL A 78 9.96 0.52 -5.78
N ILE A 79 10.26 -0.42 -6.69
CA ILE A 79 10.85 -1.71 -6.32
C ILE A 79 12.26 -1.51 -5.73
N ALA A 80 13.07 -0.61 -6.29
CA ALA A 80 14.37 -0.27 -5.72
C ALA A 80 14.26 0.30 -4.29
N ALA A 81 13.25 1.13 -4.02
CA ALA A 81 12.99 1.62 -2.68
C ALA A 81 12.60 0.49 -1.71
N ALA A 82 11.76 -0.46 -2.14
CA ALA A 82 11.42 -1.63 -1.33
C ALA A 82 12.66 -2.48 -0.98
N LEU A 83 13.52 -2.76 -1.96
CA LEU A 83 14.77 -3.49 -1.75
C LEU A 83 15.76 -2.71 -0.87
N SER A 84 15.78 -1.38 -0.98
CA SER A 84 16.59 -0.53 -0.12
C SER A 84 16.15 -0.62 1.34
N ILE A 85 14.84 -0.67 1.57
CA ILE A 85 14.27 -0.83 2.91
C ILE A 85 14.59 -2.23 3.46
N ALA A 86 14.35 -3.29 2.68
CA ALA A 86 14.50 -4.68 3.14
C ALA A 86 15.97 -5.12 3.34
N GLU A 87 16.85 -4.81 2.39
CA GLU A 87 18.23 -5.33 2.34
C GLU A 87 19.31 -4.21 2.38
N ALA A 88 18.94 -2.98 2.74
CA ALA A 88 19.86 -1.84 2.77
C ALA A 88 20.57 -1.57 1.42
N ARG A 89 19.96 -1.94 0.28
CA ARG A 89 20.50 -1.61 -1.05
C ARG A 89 20.57 -0.10 -1.24
N PRO A 90 21.69 0.46 -1.73
CA PRO A 90 21.83 1.91 -1.86
C PRO A 90 20.92 2.45 -2.97
N VAL A 91 20.18 3.52 -2.65
CA VAL A 91 19.38 4.29 -3.62
C VAL A 91 19.59 5.79 -3.43
N ASN A 92 19.49 6.56 -4.50
CA ASN A 92 19.41 8.01 -4.42
C ASN A 92 17.96 8.43 -4.16
N LEU A 93 17.62 8.75 -2.91
CA LEU A 93 16.25 9.11 -2.52
C LEU A 93 15.70 10.33 -3.30
N GLY A 94 16.55 11.31 -3.61
CA GLY A 94 16.15 12.49 -4.39
C GLY A 94 15.70 12.11 -5.80
N GLU A 95 16.44 11.22 -6.46
CA GLU A 95 16.06 10.69 -7.78
C GLU A 95 14.88 9.73 -7.73
N VAL A 96 14.77 8.93 -6.67
CA VAL A 96 13.62 8.03 -6.46
C VAL A 96 12.34 8.85 -6.37
N LEU A 97 12.29 9.83 -5.46
CA LEU A 97 11.09 10.62 -5.19
C LEU A 97 10.72 11.56 -6.35
N ALA A 98 11.70 12.16 -7.02
CA ALA A 98 11.44 13.00 -8.19
C ALA A 98 11.00 12.20 -9.44
N GLY A 99 11.28 10.89 -9.46
CA GLY A 99 11.06 10.02 -10.62
C GLY A 99 9.82 9.13 -10.55
N VAL A 100 8.99 9.26 -9.51
CA VAL A 100 7.74 8.52 -9.33
C VAL A 100 6.54 9.49 -9.34
N ASP A 101 5.35 8.97 -9.63
CA ASP A 101 4.12 9.75 -9.48
C ASP A 101 3.76 10.01 -8.01
N HIS A 102 2.80 10.89 -7.79
CA HIS A 102 2.37 11.31 -6.45
C HIS A 102 1.90 10.14 -5.56
N ASN A 103 1.19 9.16 -6.12
CA ASN A 103 0.68 8.03 -5.34
C ASN A 103 1.83 7.12 -4.90
N ASN A 104 2.75 6.81 -5.82
CA ASN A 104 3.94 6.03 -5.51
C ASN A 104 4.87 6.74 -4.51
N ALA A 105 5.00 8.07 -4.58
CA ALA A 105 5.72 8.84 -3.57
C ALA A 105 5.08 8.70 -2.18
N ARG A 106 3.74 8.77 -2.08
CA ARG A 106 3.02 8.57 -0.81
C ARG A 106 3.24 7.18 -0.23
N HIS A 107 3.21 6.14 -1.06
CA HIS A 107 3.49 4.76 -0.61
C HIS A 107 4.92 4.60 -0.08
N ILE A 108 5.92 5.18 -0.77
CA ILE A 108 7.31 5.16 -0.31
C ILE A 108 7.42 5.87 1.05
N LEU A 109 6.83 7.05 1.20
CA LEU A 109 6.84 7.76 2.48
C LEU A 109 6.16 6.96 3.60
N ALA A 110 5.03 6.30 3.31
CA ALA A 110 4.34 5.45 4.28
C ALA A 110 5.20 4.26 4.72
N ALA A 111 5.96 3.65 3.80
CA ALA A 111 6.90 2.59 4.12
C ALA A 111 8.07 3.08 4.98
N LEU A 112 8.59 4.28 4.71
CA LEU A 112 9.64 4.91 5.53
C LEU A 112 9.17 5.23 6.95
N VAL A 113 7.92 5.70 7.10
CA VAL A 113 7.29 5.90 8.41
C VAL A 113 7.11 4.58 9.15
N HIS A 114 6.68 3.52 8.46
CA HIS A 114 6.52 2.18 9.03
C HIS A 114 7.85 1.62 9.54
N VAL A 115 8.91 1.61 8.72
CA VAL A 115 10.22 1.07 9.12
C VAL A 115 10.86 1.89 10.24
N ALA A 116 10.56 3.19 10.32
CA ALA A 116 10.98 4.05 11.43
C ALA A 116 10.20 3.80 12.74
N GLY A 117 9.18 2.93 12.73
CA GLY A 117 8.31 2.68 13.88
C GLY A 117 7.45 3.88 14.27
N LEU A 118 7.22 4.81 13.33
CA LEU A 118 6.46 6.03 13.57
C LEU A 118 4.96 5.81 13.28
N PRO A 119 4.06 6.47 14.01
CA PRO A 119 2.63 6.40 13.73
C PRO A 119 2.32 7.03 12.36
N ARG A 120 1.51 6.33 11.55
CA ARG A 120 1.11 6.77 10.18
C ARG A 120 0.29 8.07 10.14
N THR A 121 -0.18 8.52 11.31
CA THR A 121 -1.08 9.67 11.52
C THR A 121 -0.59 10.99 10.92
N GLU A 122 0.70 11.13 10.63
CA GLU A 122 1.25 12.35 10.00
C GLU A 122 1.20 12.36 8.46
N LEU A 123 1.23 11.21 7.78
CA LEU A 123 1.18 11.13 6.30
C LEU A 123 -0.24 11.01 5.74
N ASP A 124 -1.16 10.46 6.55
CA ASP A 124 -2.57 10.31 6.21
C ASP A 124 -3.39 11.55 6.57
N ARG A 125 -2.76 12.62 7.10
CA ARG A 125 -3.44 13.91 7.18
C ARG A 125 -3.79 14.30 5.74
N PRO A 126 -5.08 14.46 5.38
CA PRO A 126 -5.42 14.97 4.07
C PRO A 126 -4.64 16.26 3.89
N GLU A 127 -3.94 16.39 2.76
CA GLU A 127 -3.41 17.69 2.34
C GLU A 127 -4.55 18.69 2.61
N PRO A 128 -4.34 19.71 3.45
CA PRO A 128 -5.36 20.74 3.58
C PRO A 128 -5.66 21.20 2.15
N PHE A 129 -6.96 21.36 1.83
CA PHE A 129 -7.38 21.95 0.55
C PHE A 129 -6.38 23.02 0.15
N PRO A 130 -5.87 23.07 -1.08
CA PRO A 130 -4.89 24.07 -1.49
C PRO A 130 -5.50 25.46 -1.24
N SER A 131 -5.28 26.01 -0.05
CA SER A 131 -5.76 27.30 0.40
C SER A 131 -4.77 28.39 -0.02
N GLY A 132 -3.69 28.01 -0.72
CA GLY A 132 -2.64 28.89 -1.21
C GLY A 132 -2.88 29.43 -2.62
N THR A 133 -3.84 28.89 -3.37
CA THR A 133 -4.26 29.45 -4.65
C THR A 133 -5.60 30.13 -4.47
N ASN A 134 -5.69 31.43 -4.75
CA ASN A 134 -6.95 32.22 -4.77
C ASN A 134 -7.96 31.74 -5.85
N GLU A 135 -7.81 30.51 -6.34
CA GLU A 135 -8.63 29.92 -7.38
C GLU A 135 -9.63 28.95 -6.74
N PRO A 136 -10.94 29.14 -6.94
CA PRO A 136 -11.95 28.28 -6.35
C PRO A 136 -11.79 26.85 -6.87
N VAL A 137 -11.67 25.89 -5.97
CA VAL A 137 -11.64 24.46 -6.28
C VAL A 137 -12.89 24.12 -7.10
N THR A 138 -12.74 23.43 -8.22
CA THR A 138 -13.89 23.06 -9.04
C THR A 138 -14.67 21.92 -8.38
N PHE A 139 -15.98 21.85 -8.67
CA PHE A 139 -16.81 20.73 -8.19
C PHE A 139 -16.21 19.37 -8.59
N GLU A 140 -15.65 19.26 -9.80
CA GLU A 140 -15.04 18.01 -10.27
C GLU A 140 -13.77 17.64 -9.48
N GLN A 141 -12.97 18.63 -9.09
CA GLN A 141 -11.82 18.41 -8.22
C GLN A 141 -12.26 17.97 -6.81
N MET A 142 -13.28 18.61 -6.23
CA MET A 142 -13.85 18.20 -4.94
C MET A 142 -14.45 16.79 -5.02
N ARG A 143 -15.15 16.47 -6.12
CA ARG A 143 -15.77 15.17 -6.35
C ARG A 143 -14.70 14.09 -6.40
N ARG A 144 -13.71 14.24 -7.29
CA ARG A 144 -12.60 13.28 -7.43
C ARG A 144 -11.88 13.03 -6.11
N GLU A 145 -11.62 14.08 -5.35
CA GLU A 145 -10.94 13.96 -4.06
C GLU A 145 -11.82 13.29 -2.99
N SER A 146 -13.11 13.61 -2.95
CA SER A 146 -14.07 12.94 -2.07
C SER A 146 -14.16 11.45 -2.37
N PHE A 147 -14.16 11.06 -3.66
CA PHE A 147 -14.13 9.66 -4.07
C PHE A 147 -12.86 8.94 -3.60
N ARG A 148 -11.70 9.62 -3.66
CA ARG A 148 -10.42 9.09 -3.16
C ARG A 148 -10.50 8.81 -1.66
N LEU A 149 -10.87 9.82 -0.86
CA LEU A 149 -10.95 9.72 0.60
C LEU A 149 -11.98 8.67 1.06
N LEU A 150 -13.15 8.63 0.41
CA LEU A 150 -14.18 7.62 0.70
C LEU A 150 -13.76 6.21 0.29
N GLY A 151 -12.94 6.07 -0.77
CA GLY A 151 -12.31 4.81 -1.14
C GLY A 151 -11.33 4.32 -0.08
N GLU A 152 -10.41 5.18 0.34
CA GLU A 152 -9.41 4.85 1.36
C GLU A 152 -10.05 4.44 2.69
N ALA A 153 -11.06 5.18 3.15
CA ALA A 153 -11.80 4.83 4.36
C ALA A 153 -12.48 3.46 4.25
N GLN A 154 -13.02 3.13 3.06
CA GLN A 154 -13.67 1.84 2.81
C GLN A 154 -12.65 0.69 2.79
N ASP A 155 -11.46 0.93 2.25
CA ASP A 155 -10.39 -0.07 2.20
C ASP A 155 -9.85 -0.36 3.60
N VAL A 156 -9.57 0.68 4.42
CA VAL A 156 -9.17 0.54 5.83
C VAL A 156 -10.20 -0.24 6.65
N LEU A 157 -11.49 0.06 6.48
CA LEU A 157 -12.57 -0.66 7.17
C LEU A 157 -12.64 -2.14 6.75
N ARG A 158 -12.12 -2.50 5.57
CA ARG A 158 -12.12 -3.87 5.04
C ARG A 158 -10.84 -4.65 5.39
N SER A 159 -9.68 -4.00 5.38
CA SER A 159 -8.36 -4.63 5.60
C SER A 159 -8.01 -4.71 7.08
N ASP A 160 -7.97 -3.58 7.77
CA ASP A 160 -7.25 -3.44 9.06
C ASP A 160 -8.02 -4.10 10.22
N TRP A 161 -9.32 -4.29 10.03
CA TRP A 161 -10.20 -4.94 11.02
C TRP A 161 -10.18 -6.47 10.95
N ARG A 162 -9.51 -7.07 9.98
CA ARG A 162 -9.37 -8.55 9.88
C ARG A 162 -8.15 -9.08 10.64
N GLU A 163 -7.17 -8.23 10.95
CA GLU A 163 -5.88 -8.69 11.48
C GLU A 163 -5.74 -8.59 13.00
N THR A 164 -6.62 -7.88 13.73
CA THR A 164 -6.31 -7.49 15.13
C THR A 164 -7.33 -7.82 16.25
N ALA A 165 -8.57 -8.28 16.01
CA ALA A 165 -9.48 -8.58 17.14
C ALA A 165 -10.68 -9.51 16.83
N ASP A 166 -11.09 -10.27 17.86
CA ASP A 166 -12.44 -10.85 17.98
C ASP A 166 -13.47 -9.72 18.09
N LEU A 167 -13.95 -9.24 16.94
CA LEU A 167 -14.95 -8.17 16.87
C LEU A 167 -16.27 -8.61 17.52
N THR A 168 -16.83 -7.73 18.34
CA THR A 168 -18.20 -7.90 18.82
C THR A 168 -19.18 -7.77 17.66
N ARG A 169 -20.36 -8.41 17.78
CA ARG A 169 -21.44 -8.29 16.79
C ARG A 169 -21.82 -6.83 16.51
N GLU A 170 -21.84 -5.99 17.54
CA GLU A 170 -22.16 -4.56 17.41
C GLU A 170 -21.12 -3.81 16.56
N GLN A 171 -19.83 -4.13 16.72
CA GLN A 171 -18.75 -3.56 15.90
C GLN A 171 -18.85 -4.00 14.44
N VAL A 172 -19.19 -5.27 14.19
CA VAL A 172 -19.43 -5.78 12.82
C VAL A 172 -20.60 -5.04 12.17
N GLU A 173 -21.71 -4.87 12.87
CA GLU A 173 -22.89 -4.13 12.39
C GLU A 173 -22.59 -2.63 12.19
N ALA A 174 -21.77 -2.02 13.05
CA ALA A 174 -21.34 -0.63 12.89
C ALA A 174 -20.45 -0.44 11.64
N ARG A 175 -19.52 -1.37 11.40
CA ARG A 175 -18.67 -1.37 10.19
C ARG A 175 -19.50 -1.51 8.92
N GLU A 176 -20.44 -2.44 8.89
CA GLU A 176 -21.31 -2.64 7.73
C GLU A 176 -22.13 -1.38 7.42
N ARG A 177 -22.67 -0.72 8.44
CA ARG A 177 -23.34 0.57 8.28
C ARG A 177 -22.41 1.66 7.75
N ALA A 178 -21.17 1.74 8.25
CA ALA A 178 -20.20 2.72 7.78
C ALA A 178 -19.89 2.53 6.28
N CYS A 179 -19.67 1.29 5.84
CA CYS A 179 -19.49 0.97 4.42
C CYS A 179 -20.72 1.36 3.58
N ALA A 180 -21.94 1.08 4.07
CA ALA A 180 -23.16 1.45 3.37
C ALA A 180 -23.31 2.98 3.24
N TYR A 181 -22.97 3.75 4.27
CA TYR A 181 -22.99 5.22 4.21
C TYR A 181 -21.96 5.78 3.23
N ILE A 182 -20.78 5.16 3.14
CA ILE A 182 -19.77 5.53 2.14
C ILE A 182 -20.32 5.33 0.72
N ASP A 183 -20.98 4.20 0.46
CA ASP A 183 -21.57 3.92 -0.86
C ASP A 183 -22.70 4.91 -1.20
N ILE A 184 -23.54 5.26 -0.22
CA ILE A 184 -24.56 6.31 -0.37
C ILE A 184 -23.91 7.67 -0.70
N ALA A 185 -22.86 8.05 0.03
CA ALA A 185 -22.16 9.31 -0.20
C ALA A 185 -21.53 9.38 -1.60
N LYS A 186 -20.88 8.29 -2.05
CA LYS A 186 -20.37 8.16 -3.43
C LYS A 186 -21.49 8.32 -4.46
N GLY A 187 -22.63 7.67 -4.25
CA GLY A 187 -23.80 7.78 -5.15
C GLY A 187 -24.34 9.21 -5.25
N ALA A 188 -24.46 9.92 -4.13
CA ALA A 188 -24.91 11.30 -4.11
C ALA A 188 -23.94 12.26 -4.80
N LEU A 189 -22.62 12.04 -4.65
CA LEU A 189 -21.60 12.81 -5.34
C LEU A 189 -21.63 12.60 -6.86
N ASP A 190 -21.85 11.36 -7.31
CA ASP A 190 -22.01 11.05 -8.73
C ASP A 190 -23.27 11.69 -9.32
N GLU A 191 -24.39 11.69 -8.59
CA GLU A 191 -25.62 12.36 -9.01
C GLU A 191 -25.42 13.88 -9.14
N ALA A 192 -24.74 14.50 -8.17
CA ALA A 192 -24.44 15.93 -8.19
C ALA A 192 -23.48 16.35 -9.33
N GLY A 193 -22.75 15.40 -9.93
CA GLY A 193 -21.84 15.64 -11.05
C GLY A 193 -22.39 15.39 -12.44
N ARG A 194 -23.67 15.03 -12.56
CA ARG A 194 -24.40 14.87 -13.83
C ARG A 194 -25.12 16.15 -14.23
#